data_AF-A0A0C9Y416-F1
#
_entry.id   AF-A0A0C9Y416-F1
#
_cell.length_a   1.000
_cell.length_b   1.000
_cell.length_c   1.000
_cell.angle_alpha   90.00
_cell.angle_beta   90.00
_cell.angle_gamma   90.00
#
_symmetry.space_group_name_H-M   'P 1'
#
loop_
_entity.id
_entity.type
_entity.pdbx_description
1 polymer ?
#
loop_
_entity_poly.entity_id
_entity_poly.type
_entity_poly.pdbx_seq_one_letter_code
_entity_poly.pdbx_strand_id
1 'polypeptide(L)'
;MSLDSTEDKGAYAITQAEDDMFMRQTNPFNPKRIDFIMSAVQVGNDLSMEEKEQVDAFIKEYADVFACSIKEVLLIPGVTIDLNVPPYTMFTTSPRQRPLSPLQKTFMHKWV
;
A
#
# COMPACT_ATOMS: atom_id res chain seq x y z
N MET A 1 -37.98 15.57 -18.67
CA MET A 1 -37.81 14.45 -17.71
C MET A 1 -36.38 14.52 -17.22
N SER A 2 -36.19 15.17 -16.07
CA SER A 2 -34.93 15.14 -15.33
C SER A 2 -34.71 13.73 -14.82
N LEU A 3 -33.57 13.14 -15.13
CA LEU A 3 -33.06 12.02 -14.37
C LEU A 3 -31.89 12.53 -13.53
N ASP A 4 -32.17 12.41 -12.25
CA ASP A 4 -31.41 12.89 -11.11
C ASP A 4 -30.08 12.14 -10.99
N SER A 5 -29.07 12.96 -10.72
CA SER A 5 -27.76 12.67 -10.19
C SER A 5 -27.77 11.70 -9.00
N THR A 6 -27.12 10.56 -9.17
CA THR A 6 -26.40 9.89 -8.07
C THR A 6 -25.04 9.41 -8.60
N GLU A 7 -24.11 10.37 -8.72
CA GLU A 7 -22.69 10.05 -8.75
C GLU A 7 -22.34 9.40 -7.41
N ASP A 8 -22.07 8.10 -7.47
CA ASP A 8 -21.48 7.34 -6.37
C ASP A 8 -20.05 7.86 -6.14
N LYS A 9 -19.93 8.84 -5.25
CA LYS A 9 -18.65 9.38 -4.76
C LYS A 9 -18.00 8.35 -3.83
N GLY A 10 -17.50 7.28 -4.43
CA GLY A 10 -17.07 6.07 -3.71
C GLY A 10 -15.77 5.45 -4.21
N ALA A 11 -14.84 6.23 -4.78
CA ALA A 11 -13.44 5.82 -4.91
C ALA A 11 -12.62 7.08 -5.19
N TYR A 12 -11.59 7.34 -4.39
CA TYR A 12 -10.63 8.42 -4.62
C TYR A 12 -10.02 8.24 -6.00
N ALA A 13 -10.51 9.00 -6.99
CA ALA A 13 -9.93 9.06 -8.32
C ALA A 13 -8.60 9.80 -8.22
N ILE A 14 -7.55 9.05 -7.91
CA ILE A 14 -6.16 9.51 -7.93
C ILE A 14 -5.91 10.00 -9.36
N THR A 15 -5.60 11.28 -9.51
CA THR A 15 -5.26 11.85 -10.82
C THR A 15 -3.92 11.29 -11.30
N GLN A 16 -3.69 11.16 -12.61
CA GLN A 16 -2.41 10.64 -13.13
C GLN A 16 -1.17 11.37 -12.56
N ALA A 17 -1.33 12.67 -12.24
CA ALA A 17 -0.29 13.49 -11.62
C ALA A 17 0.02 13.09 -10.15
N GLU A 18 -0.95 12.52 -9.43
CA GLU A 18 -0.74 11.97 -8.10
C GLU A 18 -0.13 10.56 -8.17
N ASP A 19 -0.47 9.76 -9.19
CA ASP A 19 0.20 8.47 -9.43
C ASP A 19 1.71 8.70 -9.71
N ASP A 20 2.07 9.71 -10.52
CA ASP A 20 3.47 10.07 -10.80
C ASP A 20 4.29 10.47 -9.56
N MET A 21 3.65 10.92 -8.47
CA MET A 21 4.33 11.21 -7.21
C MET A 21 4.84 9.95 -6.51
N PHE A 22 4.19 8.80 -6.73
CA PHE A 22 4.47 7.55 -6.03
C PHE A 22 5.27 6.55 -6.88
N MET A 23 5.51 6.83 -8.16
CA MET A 23 6.19 5.91 -9.08
C MET A 23 7.70 6.14 -9.09
N ARG A 24 8.47 5.19 -8.53
CA ARG A 24 9.94 5.17 -8.61
C ARG A 24 10.49 5.19 -10.04
N GLN A 25 9.75 4.64 -11.00
CA GLN A 25 10.19 4.49 -12.39
C GLN A 25 10.40 5.84 -13.11
N THR A 26 9.64 6.87 -12.73
CA THR A 26 9.66 8.16 -13.43
C THR A 26 10.69 9.11 -12.81
N ASN A 27 10.56 9.37 -11.51
CA ASN A 27 11.49 10.22 -10.77
C ASN A 27 11.57 9.77 -9.30
N PRO A 28 12.52 8.89 -8.96
CA PRO A 28 12.61 8.32 -7.62
C PRO A 28 12.93 9.38 -6.55
N PHE A 29 13.63 10.46 -6.92
CA PHE A 29 14.04 11.53 -6.01
C PHE A 29 13.16 12.79 -6.13
N ASN A 30 11.91 12.63 -6.55
CA ASN A 30 10.95 13.72 -6.54
C ASN A 30 10.80 14.28 -5.10
N PRO A 31 11.00 15.59 -4.86
CA PRO A 31 10.93 16.16 -3.51
C PRO A 31 9.61 15.87 -2.82
N LYS A 32 8.48 15.88 -3.54
CA LYS A 32 7.17 15.55 -2.96
C LYS A 32 7.09 14.10 -2.46
N ARG A 33 7.78 13.19 -3.15
CA ARG A 33 7.88 11.78 -2.77
C ARG A 33 8.75 11.61 -1.53
N ILE A 34 9.88 12.31 -1.48
CA ILE A 34 10.76 12.33 -0.31
C ILE A 34 10.01 12.87 0.91
N ASP A 35 9.29 13.99 0.77
CA ASP A 35 8.48 14.56 1.86
C ASP A 35 7.40 13.57 2.34
N PHE A 36 6.75 12.86 1.42
CA PHE A 36 5.81 11.80 1.76
C PHE A 36 6.48 10.67 2.55
N ILE A 37 7.63 10.17 2.10
CA ILE A 37 8.39 9.12 2.80
C ILE A 37 8.78 9.59 4.21
N MET A 38 9.32 10.80 4.34
CA MET A 38 9.71 11.36 5.63
C MET A 38 8.51 11.51 6.58
N SER A 39 7.32 11.83 6.06
CA SER A 39 6.09 11.91 6.85
C SER A 39 5.54 10.54 7.28
N ALA A 40 5.83 9.49 6.52
CA ALA A 40 5.35 8.14 6.76
C ALA A 40 6.28 7.31 7.65
N VAL A 41 7.57 7.65 7.68
CA VAL A 41 8.57 6.97 8.53
C VAL A 41 8.53 7.54 9.94
N GLN A 42 8.33 6.66 10.92
CA GLN A 42 8.39 7.02 12.33
C GLN A 42 9.75 6.64 12.92
N VAL A 43 10.54 7.64 13.27
CA VAL A 43 11.83 7.46 13.98
C VAL A 43 11.58 7.43 15.49
N GLY A 44 12.20 6.48 16.18
CA GLY A 44 12.09 6.31 17.63
C GLY A 44 12.64 7.50 18.43
N ASN A 45 12.27 7.56 19.71
CA ASN A 45 12.74 8.59 20.65
C ASN A 45 14.06 8.21 21.36
N ASP A 46 14.62 7.06 21.02
CA ASP A 46 15.84 6.47 21.55
C ASP A 46 17.11 7.03 20.88
N LEU A 47 16.97 7.81 19.81
CA LEU A 47 18.08 8.45 19.11
C LEU A 47 18.34 9.87 19.60
N SER A 48 19.62 10.21 19.70
CA SER A 48 20.09 11.60 19.87
C SER A 48 19.74 12.44 18.64
N MET A 49 19.84 13.77 18.78
CA MET A 49 19.52 14.70 17.68
C MET A 49 20.44 14.46 16.47
N GLU A 50 21.72 14.21 16.72
CA GLU A 50 22.74 13.94 15.68
C GLU A 50 22.45 12.64 14.94
N GLU A 51 22.05 11.58 15.65
CA GLU A 51 21.67 10.30 15.04
C GLU A 51 20.37 10.41 14.24
N LYS A 52 19.39 11.19 14.72
CA LYS A 52 18.17 11.46 13.97
C LYS A 52 18.46 12.17 12.65
N GLU A 53 19.36 13.16 12.66
CA GLU A 53 19.78 13.84 11.44
C GLU A 53 20.48 12.88 10.46
N GLN A 54 21.30 11.96 10.96
CA GLN A 54 21.92 10.92 10.13
C GLN A 54 20.89 9.97 9.51
N VAL A 55 19.89 9.56 10.29
CA VAL A 55 18.78 8.71 9.81
C VAL A 55 17.96 9.44 8.76
N ASP A 56 17.61 10.70 8.99
CA ASP A 56 16.85 11.52 8.05
C ASP A 56 17.62 11.73 6.73
N ALA A 57 18.93 11.96 6.80
CA ALA A 57 19.78 12.05 5.63
C ALA A 57 19.83 10.71 4.87
N PHE A 58 19.96 9.60 5.59
CA PHE A 58 19.98 8.26 5.01
C PHE A 58 18.67 7.92 4.29
N ILE A 59 17.52 8.23 4.89
CA ILE A 59 16.21 7.98 4.26
C ILE A 59 16.06 8.81 2.98
N LYS A 60 16.53 10.06 2.96
CA LYS A 60 16.51 10.92 1.78
C LYS A 60 17.44 10.41 0.67
N GLU A 61 18.63 9.94 1.04
CA GLU A 61 19.62 9.37 0.12
C GLU A 61 19.10 8.11 -0.57
N TYR A 62 18.40 7.25 0.18
CA TYR A 62 17.86 5.98 -0.30
C TYR A 62 16.35 6.02 -0.54
N ALA A 63 15.82 7.20 -0.89
CA ALA A 63 14.38 7.37 -1.13
C ALA A 63 13.87 6.41 -2.21
N ASP A 64 14.68 6.07 -3.21
CA ASP A 64 14.37 5.15 -4.31
C ASP A 64 14.12 3.70 -3.87
N VAL A 65 14.52 3.30 -2.67
CA VAL A 65 14.30 1.93 -2.18
C VAL A 65 12.84 1.70 -1.74
N PHE A 66 12.15 2.76 -1.31
CA PHE A 66 10.81 2.66 -0.77
C PHE A 66 9.75 2.48 -1.87
N ALA A 67 8.83 1.54 -1.71
CA ALA A 67 7.64 1.47 -2.54
C ALA A 67 6.53 2.31 -1.89
N CYS A 68 6.17 3.44 -2.50
CA CYS A 68 5.13 4.32 -1.94
C CYS A 68 3.70 3.90 -2.35
N SER A 69 3.58 2.98 -3.31
CA SER A 69 2.30 2.45 -3.79
C SER A 69 2.41 0.98 -4.19
N ILE A 70 1.36 0.19 -3.93
CA ILE A 70 1.26 -1.21 -4.36
C ILE A 70 1.22 -1.32 -5.90
N LYS A 71 0.71 -0.28 -6.59
CA LYS A 71 0.70 -0.24 -8.06
C LYS A 71 2.10 -0.19 -8.68
N GLU A 72 3.12 0.15 -7.89
CA GLU A 72 4.51 0.22 -8.33
C GLU A 72 5.13 -1.18 -8.55
N VAL A 73 4.49 -2.24 -8.07
CA VAL A 73 4.98 -3.62 -8.26
C VAL A 73 5.14 -3.88 -9.75
N LEU A 74 6.40 -4.05 -10.15
CA LEU A 74 6.78 -4.21 -11.54
C LEU A 74 6.26 -5.55 -12.06
N LEU A 75 5.50 -5.48 -13.16
CA LEU A 75 5.23 -6.65 -13.97
C LEU A 75 6.57 -7.11 -14.58
N ILE A 76 6.89 -8.39 -14.42
CA ILE A 76 8.07 -8.97 -15.07
C ILE A 76 7.74 -9.12 -16.56
N PRO A 77 8.46 -8.44 -17.47
CA PRO A 77 8.16 -8.51 -18.91
C PRO A 77 8.23 -9.96 -19.40
N GLY A 78 7.16 -10.41 -20.05
CA GLY A 78 7.11 -11.76 -20.64
C GLY A 78 6.74 -12.89 -19.69
N VAL A 79 6.45 -12.61 -18.41
CA VAL A 79 5.95 -13.65 -17.48
C VAL A 79 4.43 -13.69 -17.55
N THR A 80 3.90 -14.76 -18.14
CA THR A 80 2.50 -15.14 -17.98
C THR A 80 2.41 -16.17 -16.87
N ILE A 81 1.76 -15.80 -15.76
CA ILE A 81 1.42 -16.76 -14.71
C ILE A 81 0.21 -17.54 -15.20
N ASP A 82 0.43 -18.74 -15.75
CA ASP A 82 -0.65 -19.67 -16.02
C ASP A 82 -1.04 -20.34 -14.70
N LEU A 83 -2.19 -19.94 -14.14
CA LEU A 83 -2.73 -20.54 -12.93
C LEU A 83 -3.32 -21.95 -13.19
N ASN A 84 -3.32 -22.42 -14.45
CA ASN A 84 -3.90 -23.67 -14.91
C ASN A 84 -5.32 -23.87 -14.36
N VAL A 85 -6.12 -22.81 -14.45
CA VAL A 85 -7.50 -22.78 -14.01
C VAL A 85 -8.38 -23.23 -15.18
N PRO A 86 -9.08 -24.38 -15.06
CA PRO A 86 -9.95 -24.84 -16.13
C PRO A 86 -11.03 -23.81 -16.50
N PRO A 87 -11.47 -23.75 -17.76
CA PRO A 87 -12.59 -22.90 -18.14
C PRO A 87 -13.83 -23.29 -17.33
N TYR A 88 -14.61 -22.28 -16.92
CA TYR A 88 -15.85 -22.43 -16.12
C TYR A 88 -15.67 -22.90 -14.67
N THR A 89 -14.47 -22.88 -14.10
CA THR A 89 -14.33 -23.08 -12.65
C THR A 89 -15.01 -21.97 -11.86
N MET A 90 -15.92 -22.36 -10.97
CA MET A 90 -16.56 -21.47 -10.01
C MET A 90 -15.75 -21.44 -8.71
N PHE A 91 -15.20 -20.28 -8.36
CA PHE A 91 -14.53 -20.07 -7.08
C PHE A 91 -15.53 -19.62 -6.03
N THR A 92 -15.34 -20.04 -4.78
CA THR A 92 -16.08 -19.49 -3.65
C THR A 92 -15.56 -18.08 -3.37
N THR A 93 -16.39 -17.06 -3.58
CA THR A 93 -16.06 -15.66 -3.28
C THR A 93 -16.24 -15.30 -1.81
N SER A 94 -16.99 -16.12 -1.06
CA SER A 94 -17.19 -15.94 0.37
C SER A 94 -16.14 -16.73 1.17
N PRO A 95 -15.23 -16.06 1.92
CA PRO A 95 -14.29 -16.75 2.78
C PRO A 95 -15.06 -17.42 3.92
N ARG A 96 -14.94 -18.75 4.04
CA ARG A 96 -15.49 -19.46 5.20
C ARG A 96 -14.57 -19.23 6.40
N GLN A 97 -15.00 -18.42 7.35
CA GLN A 97 -14.28 -18.23 8.60
C GLN A 97 -14.14 -19.58 9.31
N ARG A 98 -12.91 -19.97 9.66
CA ARG A 98 -12.69 -21.14 10.53
C ARG A 98 -13.24 -20.82 11.92
N PRO A 99 -14.04 -21.71 12.53
CA PRO A 99 -14.54 -21.48 13.88
C PRO A 99 -13.36 -21.39 14.85
N LEU A 100 -13.38 -20.37 15.70
CA LEU A 100 -12.35 -20.16 16.71
C LEU A 100 -12.44 -21.23 17.80
N SER A 101 -11.30 -21.75 18.23
CA SER A 101 -11.22 -22.60 19.41
C SER A 101 -11.62 -21.83 20.67
N PRO A 102 -12.04 -22.51 21.76
CA PRO A 102 -12.41 -21.81 23.00
C PRO A 102 -11.33 -20.86 23.51
N LEU A 103 -10.05 -21.26 23.45
CA LEU A 103 -8.93 -20.42 23.89
C LEU A 103 -8.74 -19.18 23.00
N GLN A 104 -8.93 -19.31 21.69
CA GLN A 104 -8.89 -18.19 20.76
C GLN A 104 -10.04 -17.20 21.01
N LYS A 105 -11.24 -17.70 21.34
CA LYS A 105 -12.38 -16.85 21.73
C LYS A 105 -12.07 -16.06 22.99
N THR A 106 -11.52 -16.69 24.03
CA THR A 106 -11.15 -16.00 25.28
C THR A 106 -10.06 -14.96 25.06
N PHE A 107 -9.08 -15.23 24.19
CA PHE A 107 -8.07 -14.25 23.82
C PHE A 107 -8.69 -13.07 23.06
N MET A 108 -9.50 -13.31 22.03
CA MET A 108 -10.11 -12.25 21.22
C MET A 108 -11.15 -11.42 21.99
N HIS A 109 -11.86 -12.00 22.97
CA HIS A 109 -12.78 -11.25 23.84
C HIS A 109 -12.10 -10.17 24.70
N LYS A 110 -10.78 -10.22 24.87
CA LYS A 110 -10.03 -9.16 25.56
C LYS A 110 -9.76 -7.94 24.67
N TRP A 111 -10.02 -8.06 23.37
CA TRP A 111 -9.70 -7.07 22.33
C TRP A 111 -10.94 -6.46 21.67
N VAL A 112 -12.14 -6.83 22.13
CA VAL A 112 -13.44 -6.23 21.77
C VAL A 112 -13.97 -5.49 22.98
#